data_AF-A0A4R8DW01-F1
#
_entry.id   AF-A0A4R8DW01-F1
#
_cell.length_a   1.000
_cell.length_b   1.000
_cell.length_c   1.000
_cell.angle_alpha   90.00
_cell.angle_beta   90.00
_cell.angle_gamma   90.00
#
_symmetry.space_group_name_H-M   'P 1'
#
loop_
_entity.id
_entity.type
_entity.pdbx_description
1 polymer ?
#
loop_
_entity_poly.entity_id
_entity_poly.type
_entity_poly.pdbx_seq_one_letter_code
_entity_poly.pdbx_strand_id
1 'polypeptide(L)'
;MRILLLVLLSVATLSVTAQAIQDFPDFRSKRDNLSRCPDPVIKHDLIFFTLAGLDQRVGQPQATSLPVTASGSDFIQFSGSDVQVVIRGAEFEQGKRKLGYIDKHLVRIDNKPYFGNYGVLPTEAIQSVTMITGRDTVHVPAAAFADLYQPLFMGESNTTHDGVYLSPDKHTVYIYMLNKEVNGYYEVTWVIRDKQFIRRIVDTDI
;
A
#
# COMPACT_ATOMS: atom_id res chain seq x y z
N MET A 1 -39.17 -10.07 40.46
CA MET A 1 -39.00 -10.52 39.06
C MET A 1 -39.33 -9.46 37.98
N ARG A 2 -39.73 -8.22 38.31
CA ARG A 2 -40.00 -7.18 37.30
C ARG A 2 -38.80 -6.29 36.92
N ILE A 3 -37.77 -6.25 37.76
CA ILE A 3 -36.57 -5.40 37.53
C ILE A 3 -35.56 -6.08 36.61
N LEU A 4 -35.51 -7.42 36.60
CA LEU A 4 -34.59 -8.19 35.73
C LEU A 4 -34.94 -8.07 34.23
N LEU A 5 -36.20 -7.81 33.90
CA LEU A 5 -36.67 -7.71 32.52
C LEU A 5 -36.30 -6.37 31.85
N LEU A 6 -36.15 -5.30 32.65
CA LEU A 6 -35.79 -3.97 32.15
C LEU A 6 -34.29 -3.82 31.87
N VAL A 7 -33.43 -4.55 32.59
CA VAL A 7 -31.97 -4.56 32.37
C VAL A 7 -31.60 -5.37 31.12
N LEU A 8 -32.40 -6.38 30.75
CA LEU A 8 -32.19 -7.13 29.50
C LEU A 8 -32.64 -6.35 28.25
N LEU A 9 -33.53 -5.36 28.39
CA LEU A 9 -33.98 -4.54 27.26
C LEU A 9 -33.00 -3.39 26.93
N SER A 10 -32.19 -2.94 27.89
CA SER A 10 -31.19 -1.89 27.68
C SER A 10 -29.85 -2.39 27.13
N VAL A 11 -29.59 -3.71 27.18
CA VAL A 11 -28.39 -4.32 26.56
C VAL A 11 -28.63 -4.67 25.08
N ALA A 12 -29.88 -4.75 24.64
CA ALA A 12 -30.23 -5.06 23.25
C ALA A 12 -30.06 -3.87 22.27
N THR A 13 -29.96 -2.64 22.77
CA THR A 13 -29.86 -1.44 21.91
C THR A 13 -28.42 -1.00 21.60
N LEU A 14 -27.41 -1.70 22.12
CA LEU A 14 -25.99 -1.38 21.89
C LEU A 14 -25.31 -2.26 20.82
N SER A 15 -26.06 -3.10 20.10
CA SER A 15 -25.51 -4.09 19.18
C SER A 15 -25.78 -3.77 17.69
N VAL A 16 -25.68 -2.52 17.26
CA VAL A 16 -25.63 -2.19 15.82
C VAL A 16 -24.68 -1.02 15.56
N THR A 17 -23.39 -1.26 15.72
CA THR A 17 -22.42 -0.70 14.76
C THR A 17 -21.93 -1.87 13.94
N ALA A 18 -22.78 -2.33 13.03
CA ALA A 18 -22.32 -3.18 11.94
C ALA A 18 -21.15 -2.44 11.29
N GLN A 19 -19.97 -3.08 11.31
CA GLN A 19 -18.86 -2.70 10.45
C GLN A 19 -19.46 -2.50 9.06
N ALA A 20 -19.22 -1.35 8.43
CA ALA A 20 -19.64 -1.12 7.05
C ALA A 20 -18.87 -2.13 6.18
N ILE A 21 -19.43 -3.34 6.09
CA ILE A 21 -19.05 -4.32 5.09
C ILE A 21 -19.27 -3.57 3.78
N GLN A 22 -18.23 -3.53 2.97
CA GLN A 22 -18.31 -2.96 1.64
C GLN A 22 -19.48 -3.66 0.91
N ASP A 23 -20.60 -2.95 0.74
CA ASP A 23 -21.85 -3.51 0.17
C ASP A 23 -21.73 -3.81 -1.34
N PHE A 24 -20.52 -3.85 -1.88
CA PHE A 24 -20.22 -4.11 -3.28
C PHE A 24 -19.03 -5.05 -3.44
N PRO A 25 -18.97 -5.84 -4.53
CA PRO A 25 -17.91 -6.83 -4.70
C PRO A 25 -16.51 -6.21 -4.83
N ASP A 26 -15.55 -6.81 -4.14
CA ASP A 26 -14.13 -6.57 -4.37
C ASP A 26 -13.60 -7.48 -5.49
N PHE A 27 -13.08 -6.88 -6.56
CA PHE A 27 -12.52 -7.59 -7.71
C PHE A 27 -10.99 -7.63 -7.70
N ARG A 28 -10.33 -7.01 -6.71
CA ARG A 28 -8.87 -6.95 -6.61
C ARG A 28 -8.29 -8.36 -6.54
N SER A 29 -7.23 -8.59 -7.32
CA SER A 29 -6.58 -9.90 -7.36
C SER A 29 -5.67 -10.08 -6.15
N LYS A 30 -5.69 -11.27 -5.56
CA LYS A 30 -4.77 -11.65 -4.48
C LYS A 30 -3.44 -12.26 -4.94
N ARG A 31 -3.15 -12.20 -6.25
CA ARG A 31 -1.98 -12.85 -6.85
C ARG A 31 -0.66 -12.28 -6.34
N ASP A 32 -0.66 -10.98 -6.08
CA ASP A 32 0.54 -10.23 -5.69
C ASP A 32 0.65 -10.07 -4.17
N ASN A 33 -0.24 -10.69 -3.37
CA ASN A 33 -0.18 -10.64 -1.90
C ASN A 33 1.08 -11.30 -1.33
N LEU A 34 1.52 -10.84 -0.16
CA LEU A 34 2.61 -11.41 0.62
C LEU A 34 2.40 -12.91 0.88
N SER A 35 1.15 -13.32 1.15
CA SER A 35 0.79 -14.72 1.37
C SER A 35 1.03 -15.63 0.16
N ARG A 36 1.07 -15.06 -1.06
CA ARG A 36 1.30 -15.73 -2.34
C ARG A 36 2.72 -15.51 -2.88
N CYS A 37 3.60 -14.82 -2.14
CA CYS A 37 4.99 -14.66 -2.53
C CYS A 37 5.72 -16.03 -2.53
N PRO A 38 6.28 -16.48 -3.66
CA PRO A 38 6.97 -17.76 -3.78
C PRO A 38 8.43 -17.70 -3.31
N ASP A 39 9.03 -16.51 -3.23
CA ASP A 39 10.42 -16.33 -2.77
C ASP A 39 10.43 -16.23 -1.22
N PRO A 40 10.94 -17.25 -0.52
CA PRO A 40 10.92 -17.28 0.93
C PRO A 40 11.83 -16.21 1.57
N VAL A 41 12.89 -15.78 0.87
CA VAL A 41 13.79 -14.73 1.36
C VAL A 41 13.09 -13.38 1.30
N ILE A 42 12.45 -13.05 0.17
CA ILE A 42 11.63 -11.83 0.05
C ILE A 42 10.55 -11.85 1.11
N LYS A 43 9.81 -12.96 1.23
CA LYS A 43 8.73 -13.07 2.21
C LYS A 43 9.22 -12.84 3.64
N HIS A 44 10.38 -13.40 3.99
CA HIS A 44 11.01 -13.21 5.30
C HIS A 44 11.37 -11.75 5.54
N ASP A 45 12.00 -11.08 4.57
CA ASP A 45 12.39 -9.67 4.72
C ASP A 45 11.18 -8.73 4.85
N LEU A 46 10.12 -8.96 4.08
CA LEU A 46 8.91 -8.14 4.11
C LEU A 46 8.18 -8.18 5.47
N ILE A 47 8.27 -9.30 6.19
CA ILE A 47 7.58 -9.49 7.47
C ILE A 47 7.95 -8.39 8.48
N PHE A 48 9.14 -7.81 8.38
CA PHE A 48 9.67 -6.84 9.36
C PHE A 48 9.15 -5.42 9.22
N PHE A 49 8.58 -5.05 8.08
CA PHE A 49 8.11 -3.67 7.88
C PHE A 49 6.69 -3.58 7.33
N THR A 50 6.19 -4.61 6.64
CA THR A 50 4.79 -4.66 6.17
C THR A 50 3.81 -4.89 7.32
N LEU A 51 2.59 -4.35 7.18
CA LEU A 51 1.46 -4.64 8.05
C LEU A 51 1.03 -6.11 7.91
N ALA A 52 0.98 -6.65 6.68
CA ALA A 52 0.58 -8.04 6.43
C ALA A 52 1.54 -9.07 7.05
N GLY A 53 2.74 -8.63 7.41
CA GLY A 53 3.76 -9.42 8.10
C GLY A 53 3.73 -9.35 9.63
N LEU A 54 2.96 -8.44 10.24
CA LEU A 54 3.09 -8.11 11.67
C LEU A 54 3.00 -9.33 12.59
N ASP A 55 2.08 -10.26 12.33
CA ASP A 55 1.85 -11.46 13.15
C ASP A 55 3.04 -12.43 13.15
N GLN A 56 3.98 -12.28 12.22
CA GLN A 56 5.12 -13.18 12.03
C GLN A 56 6.44 -12.57 12.56
N ARG A 57 6.41 -11.37 13.16
CA ARG A 57 7.60 -10.69 13.71
C ARG A 57 7.98 -11.26 15.09
N VAL A 58 8.81 -12.31 15.13
CA VAL A 58 9.36 -12.83 16.40
C VAL A 58 10.90 -12.80 16.38
N GLY A 59 11.49 -11.97 17.25
CA GLY A 59 12.87 -12.12 17.73
C GLY A 59 14.02 -11.82 16.77
N GLN A 60 13.81 -11.10 15.65
CA GLN A 60 14.81 -10.86 14.61
C GLN A 60 15.16 -9.36 14.47
N PRO A 61 16.38 -9.02 14.03
CA PRO A 61 16.82 -7.64 13.86
C PRO A 61 16.07 -6.92 12.73
N GLN A 62 15.80 -5.63 12.95
CA GLN A 62 15.08 -4.76 12.02
C GLN A 62 15.86 -4.55 10.72
N ALA A 63 15.16 -4.56 9.58
CA ALA A 63 15.76 -4.22 8.28
C ALA A 63 16.34 -2.80 8.30
N THR A 64 17.48 -2.59 7.64
CA THR A 64 18.09 -1.26 7.55
C THR A 64 17.20 -0.37 6.69
N SER A 65 16.69 0.73 7.25
CA SER A 65 15.87 1.71 6.53
C SER A 65 16.69 2.92 6.09
N LEU A 66 16.33 3.52 4.96
CA LEU A 66 16.87 4.79 4.50
C LEU A 66 16.02 5.96 5.04
N PRO A 67 16.62 7.09 5.41
CA PRO A 67 15.87 8.26 5.85
C PRO A 67 15.18 8.96 4.68
N VAL A 68 14.04 9.60 4.98
CA VAL A 68 13.45 10.62 4.09
C VAL A 68 14.44 11.79 3.98
N THR A 69 14.70 12.23 2.76
CA THR A 69 15.64 13.32 2.45
C THR A 69 14.97 14.51 1.77
N ALA A 70 13.83 14.29 1.13
CA ALA A 70 12.96 15.35 0.63
C ALA A 70 11.53 14.82 0.50
N SER A 71 10.55 15.70 0.61
CA SER A 71 9.15 15.41 0.32
C SER A 71 8.45 16.69 -0.16
N GLY A 72 7.33 16.50 -0.83
CA GLY A 72 6.43 17.56 -1.26
C GLY A 72 5.00 17.02 -1.33
N SER A 73 4.07 17.83 -1.84
CA SER A 73 2.69 17.41 -2.01
C SER A 73 2.54 16.23 -2.98
N ASP A 74 3.42 16.11 -3.97
CA ASP A 74 3.35 15.11 -5.03
C ASP A 74 4.55 14.15 -5.03
N PHE A 75 5.42 14.16 -4.02
CA PHE A 75 6.55 13.23 -4.00
C PHE A 75 7.10 12.95 -2.60
N ILE A 76 7.82 11.84 -2.49
CA ILE A 76 8.70 11.52 -1.38
C ILE A 76 10.03 10.95 -1.89
N GLN A 77 11.12 11.30 -1.22
CA GLN A 77 12.46 10.85 -1.54
C GLN A 77 13.18 10.29 -0.32
N PHE A 78 13.79 9.12 -0.50
CA PHE A 78 14.66 8.47 0.47
C PHE A 78 16.08 8.39 -0.09
N SER A 79 17.11 8.67 0.73
CA SER A 79 18.50 8.53 0.28
C SER A 79 19.43 8.04 1.38
N GLY A 80 20.34 7.15 1.02
CA GLY A 80 21.40 6.65 1.89
C GLY A 80 22.03 5.38 1.32
N SER A 81 23.21 5.01 1.80
CA SER A 81 23.91 3.79 1.36
C SER A 81 24.08 3.66 -0.17
N ASP A 82 24.36 4.77 -0.87
CA ASP A 82 24.46 4.84 -2.34
C ASP A 82 23.17 4.44 -3.09
N VAL A 83 22.03 4.60 -2.43
CA VAL A 83 20.70 4.41 -2.99
C VAL A 83 19.90 5.70 -2.78
N GLN A 84 19.24 6.15 -3.84
CA GLN A 84 18.22 7.19 -3.80
C GLN A 84 16.94 6.63 -4.42
N VAL A 85 15.81 6.83 -3.77
CA VAL A 85 14.50 6.43 -4.26
C VAL A 85 13.59 7.63 -4.28
N VAL A 86 12.85 7.81 -5.37
CA VAL A 86 11.81 8.83 -5.50
C VAL A 86 10.52 8.15 -5.92
N ILE A 87 9.45 8.38 -5.16
CA ILE A 87 8.08 8.09 -5.55
C ILE A 87 7.43 9.42 -5.87
N ARG A 88 6.81 9.53 -7.05
CA ARG A 88 6.15 10.75 -7.51
C ARG A 88 4.71 10.45 -7.90
N GLY A 89 3.78 11.22 -7.37
CA GLY A 89 2.37 11.26 -7.73
C GLY A 89 2.10 12.27 -8.85
N ALA A 90 0.88 12.22 -9.39
CA ALA A 90 0.32 13.19 -10.31
C ALA A 90 -1.20 13.18 -10.19
N GLU A 91 -1.85 14.20 -10.74
CA GLU A 91 -3.30 14.26 -10.84
C GLU A 91 -3.86 13.07 -11.63
N PHE A 92 -4.98 12.52 -11.17
CA PHE A 92 -5.71 11.49 -11.89
C PHE A 92 -6.49 12.11 -13.05
N GLU A 93 -6.01 11.86 -14.28
CA GLU A 93 -6.63 12.38 -15.50
C GLU A 93 -7.92 11.61 -15.86
N GLN A 94 -9.01 11.85 -15.13
CA GLN A 94 -10.29 11.16 -15.28
C GLN A 94 -10.77 11.08 -16.74
N GLY A 95 -10.65 12.18 -17.49
CA GLY A 95 -11.10 12.27 -18.89
C GLY A 95 -10.38 11.32 -19.86
N LYS A 96 -9.27 10.71 -19.45
CA LYS A 96 -8.50 9.75 -20.26
C LYS A 96 -8.71 8.30 -19.84
N ARG A 97 -9.64 8.02 -18.91
CA ARG A 97 -9.81 6.71 -18.28
C ARG A 97 -11.19 6.14 -18.50
N LYS A 98 -11.28 4.82 -18.60
CA LYS A 98 -12.57 4.11 -18.62
C LYS A 98 -12.97 3.75 -17.20
N LEU A 99 -14.06 4.33 -16.72
CA LEU A 99 -14.55 4.13 -15.36
C LEU A 99 -15.67 3.08 -15.36
N GLY A 100 -15.55 2.06 -14.52
CA GLY A 100 -16.55 1.00 -14.36
C GLY A 100 -17.16 1.00 -12.96
N TYR A 101 -18.47 1.18 -12.88
CA TYR A 101 -19.23 1.30 -11.64
C TYR A 101 -20.15 0.09 -11.41
N ILE A 102 -20.39 -0.24 -10.14
CA ILE A 102 -21.52 -1.07 -9.68
C ILE A 102 -22.33 -0.21 -8.71
N ASP A 103 -23.61 -0.04 -9.00
CA ASP A 103 -24.47 0.98 -8.39
C ASP A 103 -23.81 2.37 -8.46
N LYS A 104 -23.28 2.85 -7.33
CA LYS A 104 -22.59 4.14 -7.18
C LYS A 104 -21.09 4.02 -6.90
N HIS A 105 -20.57 2.79 -6.82
CA HIS A 105 -19.20 2.53 -6.39
C HIS A 105 -18.29 2.27 -7.60
N LEU A 106 -17.19 3.00 -7.70
CA LEU A 106 -16.17 2.75 -8.72
C LEU A 106 -15.46 1.45 -8.37
N VAL A 107 -15.51 0.46 -9.26
CA VAL A 107 -14.88 -0.86 -9.05
C VAL A 107 -13.79 -1.17 -10.06
N ARG A 108 -13.76 -0.44 -11.17
CA ARG A 108 -12.77 -0.64 -12.24
C ARG A 108 -12.31 0.67 -12.86
N ILE A 109 -11.04 0.73 -13.20
CA ILE A 109 -10.43 1.75 -14.05
C ILE A 109 -9.70 1.01 -15.19
N ASP A 110 -9.96 1.42 -16.43
CA ASP A 110 -9.41 0.79 -17.64
C ASP A 110 -9.67 -0.73 -17.69
N ASN A 111 -10.90 -1.11 -17.32
CA ASN A 111 -11.39 -2.50 -17.22
C ASN A 111 -10.66 -3.38 -16.18
N LYS A 112 -9.86 -2.79 -15.31
CA LYS A 112 -9.13 -3.51 -14.25
C LYS A 112 -9.59 -3.04 -12.87
N PRO A 113 -9.64 -3.93 -11.87
CA PRO A 113 -9.71 -3.51 -10.47
C PRO A 113 -8.55 -2.58 -10.13
N TYR A 114 -8.72 -1.73 -9.12
CA TYR A 114 -7.72 -0.78 -8.67
C TYR A 114 -7.57 -0.81 -7.15
N PHE A 115 -6.47 -0.23 -6.65
CA PHE A 115 -6.15 -0.07 -5.24
C PHE A 115 -6.16 1.42 -4.87
N GLY A 116 -6.54 1.72 -3.62
CA GLY A 116 -6.75 3.07 -3.12
C GLY A 116 -8.01 3.13 -2.27
N ASN A 117 -8.65 4.28 -2.27
CA ASN A 117 -9.97 4.49 -1.70
C ASN A 117 -11.04 3.74 -2.55
N TYR A 118 -11.09 2.42 -2.41
CA TYR A 118 -11.86 1.53 -3.28
C TYR A 118 -13.36 1.82 -3.19
N GLY A 119 -14.03 1.92 -4.35
CA GLY A 119 -15.40 2.44 -4.45
C GLY A 119 -15.48 3.94 -4.78
N VAL A 120 -14.39 4.69 -4.61
CA VAL A 120 -14.34 6.15 -4.79
C VAL A 120 -13.45 6.53 -5.99
N LEU A 121 -13.86 7.56 -6.74
CA LEU A 121 -13.08 8.12 -7.83
C LEU A 121 -11.76 8.71 -7.30
N PRO A 122 -10.59 8.26 -7.79
CA PRO A 122 -9.31 8.84 -7.40
C PRO A 122 -9.14 10.29 -7.87
N THR A 123 -8.36 11.05 -7.11
CA THR A 123 -7.88 12.38 -7.51
C THR A 123 -6.41 12.38 -7.89
N GLU A 124 -5.67 11.36 -7.43
CA GLU A 124 -4.23 11.23 -7.64
C GLU A 124 -3.85 9.81 -8.07
N ALA A 125 -2.76 9.72 -8.83
CA ALA A 125 -2.16 8.48 -9.30
C ALA A 125 -0.65 8.51 -9.10
N ILE A 126 -0.01 7.35 -9.09
CA ILE A 126 1.46 7.27 -9.10
C ILE A 126 1.95 7.56 -10.52
N GLN A 127 2.78 8.59 -10.66
CA GLN A 127 3.44 8.94 -11.91
C GLN A 127 4.69 8.09 -12.15
N SER A 128 5.51 7.91 -11.11
CA SER A 128 6.74 7.12 -11.22
C SER A 128 7.24 6.60 -9.87
N VAL A 129 7.95 5.48 -9.93
CA VAL A 129 8.79 4.96 -8.85
C VAL A 129 10.18 4.71 -9.44
N THR A 130 11.17 5.45 -8.97
CA THR A 130 12.54 5.41 -9.53
C THR A 130 13.55 5.18 -8.42
N MET A 131 14.50 4.28 -8.66
CA MET A 131 15.67 4.07 -7.81
C MET A 131 16.94 4.44 -8.59
N ILE A 132 17.84 5.18 -7.96
CA ILE A 132 19.17 5.51 -8.47
C ILE A 132 20.18 4.85 -7.54
N THR A 133 21.17 4.16 -8.09
CA THR A 133 22.28 3.59 -7.33
C THR A 133 23.58 3.61 -8.13
N GLY A 134 24.62 4.25 -7.59
CA GLY A 134 25.82 4.58 -8.34
C GLY A 134 25.51 5.37 -9.61
N ARG A 135 25.72 4.74 -10.78
CA ARG A 135 25.44 5.34 -12.10
C ARG A 135 24.19 4.78 -12.77
N ASP A 136 23.52 3.83 -12.14
CA ASP A 136 22.38 3.13 -12.70
C ASP A 136 21.07 3.77 -12.22
N THR A 137 20.10 3.85 -13.13
CA THR A 137 18.73 4.25 -12.82
C THR A 137 17.81 3.07 -13.12
N VAL A 138 17.07 2.63 -12.12
CA VAL A 138 16.10 1.55 -12.21
C VAL A 138 14.71 2.16 -12.15
N HIS A 139 13.97 2.02 -13.25
CA HIS A 139 12.57 2.39 -13.32
C HIS A 139 11.69 1.20 -12.97
N VAL A 140 10.81 1.36 -12.00
CA VAL A 140 9.73 0.38 -11.80
C VAL A 140 8.79 0.45 -13.01
N PRO A 141 8.42 -0.68 -13.64
CA PRO A 141 7.50 -0.67 -14.77
C PRO A 141 6.13 -0.10 -14.39
N ALA A 142 5.51 0.70 -15.27
CA ALA A 142 4.19 1.29 -15.02
C ALA A 142 3.13 0.25 -14.65
N ALA A 143 3.19 -0.95 -15.23
CA ALA A 143 2.26 -2.03 -14.89
C ALA A 143 2.28 -2.46 -13.41
N ALA A 144 3.34 -2.12 -12.65
CA ALA A 144 3.45 -2.42 -11.24
C ALA A 144 2.81 -1.37 -10.31
N PHE A 145 2.38 -0.22 -10.85
CA PHE A 145 1.75 0.86 -10.07
C PHE A 145 0.56 1.54 -10.76
N ALA A 146 0.25 1.25 -12.02
CA ALA A 146 -0.81 1.93 -12.79
C ALA A 146 -2.24 1.66 -12.30
N ASP A 147 -2.43 0.68 -11.41
CA ASP A 147 -3.67 0.38 -10.72
C ASP A 147 -3.66 0.84 -9.26
N LEU A 148 -2.61 1.54 -8.81
CA LEU A 148 -2.47 2.08 -7.46
C LEU A 148 -2.74 3.59 -7.48
N TYR A 149 -3.67 4.03 -6.65
CA TYR A 149 -4.15 5.41 -6.62
C TYR A 149 -4.12 5.99 -5.20
N GLN A 150 -4.29 7.31 -5.11
CA GLN A 150 -4.21 8.08 -3.86
C GLN A 150 -2.93 7.80 -3.07
N PRO A 151 -1.71 7.99 -3.62
CA PRO A 151 -0.52 7.87 -2.78
C PRO A 151 -0.58 8.85 -1.59
N LEU A 152 -0.22 8.41 -0.39
CA LEU A 152 -0.19 9.26 0.81
C LEU A 152 1.25 9.40 1.31
N PHE A 153 1.98 10.38 0.77
CA PHE A 153 3.41 10.54 1.06
C PHE A 153 3.70 11.06 2.46
N MET A 154 2.94 12.05 2.93
CA MET A 154 3.10 12.69 4.24
C MET A 154 1.75 12.84 4.91
N GLY A 155 1.65 12.38 6.16
CA GLY A 155 0.48 12.58 7.02
C GLY A 155 0.47 13.95 7.72
N GLU A 156 -0.61 14.23 8.44
CA GLU A 156 -0.86 15.53 9.09
C GLU A 156 0.23 15.97 10.07
N SER A 157 0.93 15.03 10.70
CA SER A 157 2.04 15.30 11.63
C SER A 157 3.41 15.40 10.95
N ASN A 158 3.45 15.58 9.62
CA ASN A 158 4.67 15.52 8.82
C ASN A 158 5.44 14.20 9.03
N THR A 159 4.69 13.11 9.23
CA THR A 159 5.20 11.74 9.34
C THR A 159 4.82 10.94 8.11
N THR A 160 5.66 10.00 7.71
CA THR A 160 5.34 9.06 6.64
C THR A 160 5.30 7.63 7.18
N HIS A 161 4.48 6.80 6.55
CA HIS A 161 4.54 5.35 6.73
C HIS A 161 5.32 4.67 5.61
N ASP A 162 5.68 5.40 4.56
CA ASP A 162 6.49 4.90 3.46
C ASP A 162 7.92 4.65 3.94
N GLY A 163 8.62 3.75 3.26
CA GLY A 163 9.96 3.38 3.64
C GLY A 163 10.76 2.77 2.52
N VAL A 164 12.07 2.87 2.63
CA VAL A 164 12.99 2.11 1.79
C VAL A 164 13.86 1.27 2.69
N TYR A 165 13.83 -0.04 2.48
CA TYR A 165 14.54 -1.02 3.28
C TYR A 165 15.57 -1.76 2.42
N LEU A 166 16.70 -2.08 3.02
CA LEU A 166 17.75 -2.87 2.40
C LEU A 166 17.78 -4.26 3.03
N SER A 167 17.93 -5.29 2.20
CA SER A 167 18.29 -6.63 2.69
C SER A 167 19.65 -6.59 3.40
N PRO A 168 19.93 -7.53 4.32
CA PRO A 168 21.21 -7.57 5.03
C PRO A 168 22.45 -7.62 4.12
N ASP A 169 22.33 -8.29 2.96
CA ASP A 169 23.37 -8.40 1.94
C ASP A 169 23.43 -7.19 0.99
N LYS A 170 22.50 -6.24 1.11
CA LYS A 170 22.35 -5.03 0.28
C LYS A 170 22.10 -5.30 -1.21
N HIS A 171 21.79 -6.54 -1.60
CA HIS A 171 21.45 -6.89 -2.97
C HIS A 171 19.98 -6.59 -3.31
N THR A 172 19.12 -6.50 -2.30
CA THR A 172 17.68 -6.24 -2.47
C THR A 172 17.29 -4.92 -1.80
N VAL A 173 16.59 -4.08 -2.55
CA VAL A 173 15.96 -2.83 -2.10
C VAL A 173 14.45 -3.02 -2.13
N TYR A 174 13.82 -2.73 -1.02
CA TYR A 174 12.37 -2.78 -0.83
C TYR A 174 11.84 -1.35 -0.75
N ILE A 175 11.02 -0.95 -1.72
CA ILE A 175 10.36 0.36 -1.71
C ILE A 175 8.93 0.14 -1.23
N TYR A 176 8.64 0.52 -0.01
CA TYR A 176 7.37 0.34 0.68
C TYR A 176 6.56 1.63 0.66
N MET A 177 5.27 1.52 0.34
CA MET A 177 4.31 2.61 0.43
C MET A 177 3.02 2.12 1.09
N LEU A 178 2.51 2.89 2.04
CA LEU A 178 1.25 2.61 2.71
C LEU A 178 0.23 3.69 2.34
N ASN A 179 -0.87 3.29 1.70
CA ASN A 179 -2.03 4.14 1.58
C ASN A 179 -3.11 3.71 2.58
N LYS A 180 -3.56 4.68 3.39
CA LYS A 180 -4.59 4.48 4.40
C LYS A 180 -5.73 5.49 4.19
N GLU A 181 -6.78 5.05 3.50
CA GLU A 181 -7.99 5.83 3.24
C GLU A 181 -9.19 5.27 4.00
N VAL A 182 -10.27 6.05 4.06
CA VAL A 182 -11.47 5.69 4.85
C VAL A 182 -12.16 4.42 4.34
N ASN A 183 -12.32 4.27 3.01
CA ASN A 183 -13.07 3.13 2.42
C ASN A 183 -12.16 2.04 1.85
N GLY A 184 -10.85 2.15 2.05
CA GLY A 184 -9.90 1.19 1.53
C GLY A 184 -8.49 1.54 1.94
N TYR A 185 -7.68 0.54 2.19
CA TYR A 185 -6.26 0.70 2.44
C TYR A 185 -5.54 -0.35 1.64
N TYR A 186 -4.32 -0.01 1.24
CA TYR A 186 -3.40 -0.96 0.65
C TYR A 186 -1.99 -0.62 1.10
N GLU A 187 -1.18 -1.65 1.23
CA GLU A 187 0.26 -1.48 1.25
C GLU A 187 0.84 -2.09 -0.03
N VAL A 188 1.90 -1.47 -0.54
CA VAL A 188 2.64 -2.01 -1.67
C VAL A 188 4.13 -1.99 -1.35
N THR A 189 4.82 -3.05 -1.73
CA THR A 189 6.28 -3.09 -1.80
C THR A 189 6.73 -3.41 -3.21
N TRP A 190 7.51 -2.51 -3.82
CA TRP A 190 8.26 -2.82 -5.04
C TRP A 190 9.62 -3.40 -4.66
N VAL A 191 9.93 -4.58 -5.18
CA VAL A 191 11.16 -5.30 -4.89
C VAL A 191 12.12 -5.14 -6.07
N ILE A 192 13.27 -4.54 -5.78
CA ILE A 192 14.38 -4.42 -6.72
C ILE A 192 15.53 -5.26 -6.19
N ARG A 193 16.05 -6.19 -6.99
CA ARG A 193 17.21 -7.02 -6.63
C ARG A 193 18.24 -6.90 -7.73
N ASP A 194 19.50 -6.71 -7.35
CA ASP A 194 20.63 -6.58 -8.29
C ASP A 194 20.35 -5.55 -9.41
N LYS A 195 19.77 -4.41 -9.01
CA LYS A 195 19.38 -3.30 -9.90
C LYS A 195 18.31 -3.66 -10.94
N GLN A 196 17.54 -4.72 -10.71
CA GLN A 196 16.43 -5.14 -11.57
C GLN A 196 15.12 -5.18 -10.78
N PHE A 197 14.05 -4.65 -11.36
CA PHE A 197 12.71 -4.82 -10.80
C PHE A 197 12.31 -6.29 -10.87
N ILE A 198 12.00 -6.90 -9.72
CA ILE A 198 11.63 -8.30 -9.62
C ILE A 198 10.12 -8.46 -9.62
N ARG A 199 9.45 -7.74 -8.72
CA ARG A 199 8.01 -7.82 -8.54
C ARG A 199 7.49 -6.68 -7.67
N ARG A 200 6.18 -6.55 -7.67
CA ARG A 200 5.46 -5.89 -6.57
C ARG A 200 4.87 -6.95 -5.64
N ILE A 201 4.61 -6.51 -4.42
CA ILE A 201 3.78 -7.21 -3.45
C ILE A 201 2.75 -6.20 -2.96
N VAL A 202 1.47 -6.53 -3.02
CA VAL A 202 0.38 -5.62 -2.63
C VAL A 202 -0.63 -6.38 -1.80
N ASP A 203 -0.98 -5.82 -0.66
CA ASP A 203 -1.95 -6.39 0.27
C ASP A 203 -3.01 -5.35 0.61
N THR A 204 -4.23 -5.84 0.83
CA THR A 204 -5.42 -5.07 1.22
C THR A 204 -6.09 -5.81 2.37
N ASP A 205 -6.95 -5.12 3.12
CA ASP A 205 -7.80 -5.73 4.15
C ASP A 205 -6.99 -6.41 5.29
N ILE A 206 -5.85 -5.80 5.61
CA ILE A 206 -4.83 -6.11 6.63
C ILE A 206 -5.23 -5.65 8.05
#